data_AF-A0A2H1WCM5-F1
#
_entry.id   AF-A0A2H1WCM5-F1
#
_cell.length_a   1.000
_cell.length_b   1.000
_cell.length_c   1.000
_cell.angle_alpha   90.00
_cell.angle_beta   90.00
_cell.angle_gamma   90.00
#
_symmetry.space_group_name_H-M   'P 1'
#
loop_
_entity.id
_entity.type
_entity.pdbx_description
1 polymer ?
#
loop_
_entity_poly.entity_id
_entity_poly.type
_entity_poly.pdbx_seq_one_letter_code
_entity_poly.pdbx_strand_id
1 'polypeptide(L)'
;SPTLATKVLPFLALNEVFIGESVTSRVSLLRLQIDNGAWSHTKSSGLCVTTGTGSTSWHFSINCLRTQSVQELMKILHEEYKVPLDTAMEKAREVTEKYNQKLMFAADSDQLAYSVREYITFEEWPTPRGLKVRDKASSVKVKSHCTDAGLVIDGSVSFPFNDGTEAILEIHPEDSLMTVQMDEKRP
;
A
#
# COMPACT_ATOMS: atom_id res chain seq x y z
N SER A 1 -8.37 18.56 -23.46
CA SER A 1 -8.56 17.14 -23.16
C SER A 1 -10.05 16.87 -23.01
N PRO A 2 -10.60 15.77 -23.57
CA PRO A 2 -12.00 15.44 -23.31
C PRO A 2 -12.17 15.22 -21.81
N THR A 3 -13.16 15.86 -21.22
CA THR A 3 -13.56 15.65 -19.82
C THR A 3 -14.01 14.20 -19.69
N LEU A 4 -13.23 13.37 -19.00
CA LEU A 4 -13.65 12.02 -18.65
C LEU A 4 -14.93 12.13 -17.83
N ALA A 5 -15.91 11.27 -18.13
CA ALA A 5 -17.12 11.20 -17.32
C ALA A 5 -16.75 10.69 -15.93
N THR A 6 -16.83 11.55 -14.92
CA THR A 6 -16.57 11.19 -13.54
C THR A 6 -17.80 10.51 -12.94
N LYS A 7 -17.59 9.35 -12.31
CA LYS A 7 -18.62 8.67 -11.52
C LYS A 7 -18.05 8.34 -10.15
N VAL A 8 -18.71 8.82 -9.10
CA VAL A 8 -18.45 8.35 -7.73
C VAL A 8 -19.07 6.96 -7.60
N LEU A 9 -18.27 5.99 -7.15
CA LEU A 9 -18.76 4.64 -6.89
C LEU A 9 -19.64 4.69 -5.63
N PRO A 10 -20.76 3.94 -5.57
CA PRO A 10 -21.64 3.95 -4.40
C PRO A 10 -21.08 3.12 -3.22
N PHE A 11 -19.76 2.92 -3.17
CA PHE A 11 -19.06 2.13 -2.18
C PHE A 11 -17.82 2.88 -1.72
N LEU A 12 -17.61 2.86 -0.41
CA LEU A 12 -16.45 3.43 0.27
C LEU A 12 -15.60 2.28 0.84
N ALA A 13 -14.29 2.49 0.93
CA ALA A 13 -13.38 1.53 1.53
C ALA A 13 -13.19 1.81 3.02
N LEU A 14 -13.44 0.83 3.87
CA LEU A 14 -13.10 0.88 5.28
C LEU A 14 -11.63 0.53 5.51
N ASN A 15 -11.09 -0.44 4.77
CA ASN A 15 -9.74 -0.95 4.95
C ASN A 15 -8.86 -0.59 3.75
N GLU A 16 -9.16 -1.13 2.57
CA GLU A 16 -8.29 -0.93 1.42
C GLU A 16 -9.01 -1.01 0.07
N VAL A 17 -8.36 -0.39 -0.93
CA VAL A 17 -8.65 -0.58 -2.34
C VAL A 17 -7.45 -1.26 -2.99
N PHE A 18 -7.70 -2.40 -3.64
CA PHE A 18 -6.73 -3.08 -4.49
C PHE A 18 -6.98 -2.78 -5.96
N ILE A 19 -5.93 -2.52 -6.73
CA ILE A 19 -6.01 -2.33 -8.18
C ILE A 19 -4.95 -3.20 -8.85
N GLY A 20 -5.37 -4.05 -9.79
CA GLY A 20 -4.45 -4.88 -10.56
C GLY A 20 -5.14 -5.77 -11.58
N GLU A 21 -4.34 -6.42 -12.43
CA GLU A 21 -4.78 -7.46 -13.35
C GLU A 21 -5.46 -8.61 -12.59
N SER A 22 -6.57 -9.11 -13.15
CA SER A 22 -7.35 -10.21 -12.57
C SER A 22 -6.60 -11.55 -12.62
N VAL A 23 -5.72 -11.72 -13.61
CA VAL A 23 -4.86 -12.89 -13.75
C VAL A 23 -3.53 -12.61 -13.06
N THR A 24 -3.21 -13.37 -12.01
CA THR A 24 -2.04 -13.15 -11.15
C THR A 24 -0.69 -13.20 -11.87
N SER A 25 -0.61 -13.87 -13.03
CA SER A 25 0.60 -13.94 -13.85
C SER A 25 0.73 -12.78 -14.85
N ARG A 26 -0.23 -11.86 -14.90
CA ARG A 26 -0.15 -10.66 -15.74
C ARG A 26 0.38 -9.48 -14.94
N VAL A 27 1.24 -8.71 -15.60
CA VAL A 27 1.82 -7.50 -15.00
C VAL A 27 0.80 -6.37 -15.04
N SER A 28 0.50 -5.81 -13.88
CA SER A 28 -0.31 -4.61 -13.77
C SER A 28 0.52 -3.40 -14.20
N LEU A 29 0.11 -2.77 -15.29
CA LEU A 29 0.65 -1.52 -15.79
C LEU A 29 -0.21 -0.36 -15.28
N LEU A 30 0.28 0.34 -14.27
CA LEU A 30 -0.44 1.46 -13.64
C LEU A 30 0.42 2.72 -13.68
N ARG A 31 -0.20 3.87 -13.92
CA ARG A 31 0.42 5.17 -13.62
C ARG A 31 -0.14 5.67 -12.30
N LEU A 32 0.75 6.12 -11.43
CA LEU A 32 0.42 6.63 -10.11
C LEU A 32 0.81 8.11 -10.03
N GLN A 33 -0.08 8.94 -9.52
CA GLN A 33 0.25 10.27 -9.04
C GLN A 33 -0.04 10.26 -7.54
N ILE A 34 1.02 10.39 -6.75
CA ILE A 34 0.94 10.50 -5.29
C ILE A 34 0.83 11.99 -4.97
N ASP A 35 -0.23 12.38 -4.26
CA ASP A 35 -0.60 13.76 -3.98
C ASP A 35 -0.61 14.62 -5.25
N ASN A 36 0.03 15.78 -5.21
CA ASN A 36 0.22 16.67 -6.36
C ASN A 36 1.55 16.42 -7.09
N GLY A 37 2.14 15.22 -6.93
CA GLY A 37 3.40 14.83 -7.52
C GLY A 37 3.33 14.52 -9.01
N ALA A 38 4.48 14.13 -9.59
CA ALA A 38 4.55 13.71 -10.98
C ALA A 38 3.94 12.32 -11.18
N TRP A 39 3.29 12.11 -12.33
CA TRP A 39 2.85 10.79 -12.75
C TRP A 39 4.05 9.86 -12.93
N SER A 40 4.03 8.76 -12.19
CA SER A 40 5.05 7.71 -12.23
C SER A 40 4.44 6.44 -12.79
N HIS A 41 5.11 5.83 -13.75
CA HIS A 41 4.69 4.56 -14.30
C HIS A 41 5.24 3.40 -13.46
N THR A 42 4.40 2.38 -13.28
CA THR A 42 4.71 1.21 -12.47
C THR A 42 4.39 -0.08 -13.21
N LYS A 43 5.24 -1.08 -12.98
CA LYS A 43 5.03 -2.48 -13.36
C LYS A 43 5.06 -3.30 -12.08
N SER A 44 4.00 -4.01 -11.79
CA SER A 44 3.79 -4.63 -10.48
C SER A 44 2.76 -5.76 -10.58
N SER A 45 2.55 -6.50 -9.50
CA SER A 45 1.38 -7.38 -9.38
C SER A 45 0.13 -6.66 -8.89
N GLY A 46 0.22 -5.34 -8.68
CA GLY A 46 -0.91 -4.48 -8.33
C GLY A 46 -0.55 -3.43 -7.28
N LEU A 47 -1.53 -2.61 -6.94
CA LEU A 47 -1.46 -1.53 -5.98
C LEU A 47 -2.46 -1.79 -4.86
N CYS A 48 -2.02 -1.68 -3.61
CA CYS A 48 -2.89 -1.64 -2.44
C CYS A 48 -2.85 -0.24 -1.84
N VAL A 49 -4.01 0.39 -1.66
CA VAL A 49 -4.16 1.68 -0.97
C VAL A 49 -5.04 1.47 0.25
N THR A 50 -4.52 1.77 1.44
CA THR A 50 -5.15 1.47 2.73
C THR A 50 -5.47 2.73 3.52
N THR A 51 -6.54 2.65 4.31
CA THR A 51 -6.86 3.57 5.40
C THR A 51 -6.09 3.22 6.67
N GLY A 52 -6.27 4.02 7.73
CA GLY A 52 -5.74 3.74 9.06
C GLY A 52 -6.24 2.42 9.64
N THR A 53 -7.53 2.11 9.53
CA THR A 53 -8.10 0.83 9.98
C THR A 53 -7.47 -0.35 9.23
N GLY A 54 -7.37 -0.26 7.91
CA GLY A 54 -6.78 -1.30 7.06
C GLY A 54 -5.28 -1.51 7.29
N SER A 55 -4.58 -0.55 7.90
CA SER A 55 -3.13 -0.62 8.17
C SER A 55 -2.73 -1.80 9.04
N THR A 56 -3.68 -2.36 9.80
CA THR A 56 -3.49 -3.54 10.68
C THR A 56 -3.83 -4.87 10.00
N SER A 57 -4.40 -4.84 8.79
CA SER A 57 -4.94 -6.01 8.09
C SER A 57 -4.05 -6.46 6.92
N TRP A 58 -4.55 -6.43 5.68
CA TRP A 58 -3.79 -6.92 4.53
C TRP A 58 -2.55 -6.06 4.27
N HIS A 59 -2.64 -4.74 4.47
CA HIS A 59 -1.50 -3.84 4.39
C HIS A 59 -0.34 -4.28 5.28
N PHE A 60 -0.60 -4.60 6.56
CA PHE A 60 0.43 -5.12 7.47
C PHE A 60 1.00 -6.44 6.95
N SER A 61 0.13 -7.35 6.55
CA SER A 61 0.50 -8.71 6.15
C SER A 61 1.46 -8.76 4.97
N ILE A 62 1.26 -7.91 3.96
CA ILE A 62 2.12 -7.86 2.76
C ILE A 62 3.41 -7.06 2.96
N ASN A 63 3.50 -6.29 4.05
CA ASN A 63 4.59 -5.34 4.28
C ASN A 63 5.47 -5.67 5.50
N CYS A 64 5.03 -6.59 6.36
CA CYS A 64 5.76 -6.94 7.56
C CYS A 64 7.03 -7.72 7.24
N LEU A 65 8.09 -7.42 8.00
CA LEU A 65 9.31 -8.22 7.97
C LEU A 65 9.18 -9.41 8.90
N ARG A 66 9.79 -10.52 8.49
CA ARG A 66 9.93 -11.72 9.31
C ARG A 66 11.23 -11.62 10.09
N THR A 67 11.19 -12.09 11.34
CA THR A 67 12.32 -11.96 12.25
C THR A 67 13.57 -12.66 11.73
N GLN A 68 13.40 -13.79 11.04
CA GLN A 68 14.50 -14.52 10.41
C GLN A 68 15.20 -13.68 9.33
N SER A 69 14.44 -13.00 8.46
CA SER A 69 15.00 -12.12 7.43
C SER A 69 15.75 -10.93 8.03
N VAL A 70 15.23 -10.35 9.12
CA VAL A 70 15.92 -9.26 9.83
C VAL A 70 17.21 -9.77 10.47
N GLN A 71 17.19 -10.96 11.08
CA GLN A 71 18.38 -11.56 11.66
C GLN A 71 19.46 -11.83 10.61
N GLU A 72 19.08 -12.34 9.44
CA GLU A 72 19.99 -12.58 8.32
C GLU A 72 20.65 -11.28 7.85
N LEU A 73 19.88 -10.21 7.66
CA LEU A 73 20.42 -8.88 7.34
C LEU A 73 21.39 -8.37 8.41
N MET A 74 21.06 -8.54 9.70
CA MET A 74 21.94 -8.16 10.80
C MET A 74 23.26 -8.92 10.79
N LYS A 75 23.24 -10.22 10.46
CA LYS A 75 24.44 -11.05 10.31
C LYS A 75 25.32 -10.57 9.16
N ILE A 76 24.73 -10.30 7.99
CA ILE A 76 25.46 -9.75 6.83
C ILE A 76 26.15 -8.44 7.20
N LEU A 77 25.44 -7.51 7.87
CA LEU A 77 26.01 -6.23 8.30
C LEU A 77 27.16 -6.40 9.31
N HIS A 78 27.02 -7.37 10.23
CA HIS A 78 28.06 -7.68 11.19
C HIS A 78 29.30 -8.28 10.52
N GLU A 79 29.11 -9.23 9.60
CA GLU A 79 30.18 -10.00 8.98
C GLU A 79 30.92 -9.21 7.89
N GLU A 80 30.19 -8.58 6.96
CA GLU A 80 30.77 -7.91 5.78
C GLU A 80 31.23 -6.48 6.08
N TYR A 81 30.46 -5.76 6.89
CA TYR A 81 30.69 -4.34 7.17
C TYR A 81 31.28 -4.09 8.56
N LYS A 82 31.56 -5.15 9.33
CA LYS A 82 32.12 -5.10 10.69
C LYS A 82 31.35 -4.18 11.63
N VAL A 83 30.04 -4.06 11.42
CA VAL A 83 29.17 -3.27 12.30
C VAL A 83 29.02 -4.02 13.63
N PRO A 84 29.27 -3.40 14.79
CA PRO A 84 29.11 -4.06 16.09
C PRO A 84 27.62 -4.22 16.42
N LEU A 85 27.00 -5.28 15.92
CA LEU A 85 25.60 -5.65 16.11
C LEU A 85 25.50 -6.95 16.89
N ASP A 86 24.58 -6.99 17.86
CA ASP A 86 24.14 -8.24 18.47
C ASP A 86 23.16 -8.95 17.51
N THR A 87 23.59 -10.09 16.97
CA THR A 87 22.84 -10.87 15.96
C THR A 87 21.96 -11.97 16.58
N ALA A 88 21.79 -11.95 17.91
CA ALA A 88 20.88 -12.85 18.61
C ALA A 88 19.44 -12.71 18.10
N MET A 89 18.71 -13.83 18.13
CA MET A 89 17.33 -13.90 17.63
C MET A 89 16.39 -12.89 18.30
N GLU A 90 16.59 -12.65 19.60
CA GLU A 90 15.78 -11.70 20.37
C GLU A 90 16.02 -10.24 19.93
N LYS A 91 17.24 -9.87 19.58
CA LYS A 91 17.53 -8.53 19.04
C LYS A 91 16.94 -8.32 17.67
N ALA A 92 16.97 -9.34 16.82
CA ALA A 92 16.25 -9.29 15.56
C ALA A 92 14.72 -9.18 15.77
N ARG A 93 14.17 -9.80 16.82
CA ARG A 93 12.75 -9.66 17.21
C ARG A 93 12.40 -8.22 17.58
N GLU A 94 13.17 -7.60 18.47
CA GLU A 94 12.99 -6.20 18.86
C GLU A 94 13.00 -5.26 17.64
N VAL A 95 13.98 -5.44 16.73
CA VAL A 95 14.08 -4.65 15.49
C VAL A 95 12.89 -4.88 14.56
N THR A 96 12.48 -6.14 14.42
CA THR A 96 11.33 -6.53 13.58
C THR A 96 10.05 -5.89 14.08
N GLU A 97 9.78 -5.98 15.38
CA GLU A 97 8.61 -5.37 16.01
C GLU A 97 8.61 -3.86 15.84
N LYS A 98 9.75 -3.21 16.08
CA LYS A 98 9.91 -1.76 15.89
C LYS A 98 9.71 -1.32 14.44
N TYR A 99 10.10 -2.15 13.46
CA TYR A 99 9.83 -1.87 12.06
C TYR A 99 8.34 -2.06 11.75
N ASN A 100 7.77 -3.20 12.11
CA ASN A 100 6.40 -3.58 11.79
C ASN A 100 5.37 -2.64 12.45
N GLN A 101 5.66 -2.10 13.64
CA GLN A 101 4.84 -1.08 14.30
C GLN A 101 4.66 0.18 13.44
N LYS A 102 5.64 0.54 12.59
CA LYS A 102 5.56 1.73 11.72
C LYS A 102 4.63 1.56 10.53
N LEU A 103 4.21 0.32 10.24
CA LEU A 103 3.26 0.02 9.17
C LEU A 103 1.84 0.39 9.58
N MET A 104 1.56 0.35 10.88
CA MET A 104 0.27 0.70 11.45
C MET A 104 0.19 2.20 11.72
N PHE A 105 -0.99 2.76 11.51
CA PHE A 105 -1.28 4.15 11.81
C PHE A 105 -2.73 4.30 12.29
N ALA A 106 -3.05 5.46 12.86
CA ALA A 106 -4.31 5.67 13.56
C ALA A 106 -5.51 5.48 12.63
N ALA A 107 -6.56 4.82 13.13
CA ALA A 107 -7.76 4.49 12.35
C ALA A 107 -8.52 5.73 11.84
N ASP A 108 -8.41 6.84 12.56
CA ASP A 108 -8.98 8.15 12.28
C ASP A 108 -8.02 9.09 11.51
N SER A 109 -6.90 8.55 11.00
CA SER A 109 -5.96 9.34 10.20
C SER A 109 -6.62 9.81 8.90
N ASP A 110 -6.34 11.06 8.54
CA ASP A 110 -6.67 11.68 7.25
C ASP A 110 -5.71 11.28 6.11
N GLN A 111 -4.74 10.39 6.40
CA GLN A 111 -3.77 9.91 5.42
C GLN A 111 -4.11 8.49 4.96
N LEU A 112 -3.84 8.24 3.70
CA LEU A 112 -3.76 6.90 3.11
C LEU A 112 -2.32 6.40 3.22
N ALA A 113 -2.14 5.09 3.06
CA ALA A 113 -0.85 4.50 2.70
C ALA A 113 -1.01 3.67 1.43
N TYR A 114 -0.05 3.75 0.52
CA TYR A 114 -0.04 2.94 -0.70
C TYR A 114 1.10 1.92 -0.68
N SER A 115 0.92 0.80 -1.35
CA SER A 115 1.93 -0.26 -1.50
C SER A 115 1.84 -0.86 -2.90
N VAL A 116 2.89 -0.66 -3.68
CA VAL A 116 3.08 -1.27 -5.00
C VAL A 116 3.67 -2.67 -4.80
N ARG A 117 2.91 -3.71 -5.15
CA ARG A 117 3.27 -5.11 -4.87
C ARG A 117 4.22 -5.68 -5.90
N GLU A 118 5.24 -6.42 -5.43
CA GLU A 118 6.21 -7.12 -6.29
C GLU A 118 6.72 -6.20 -7.41
N TYR A 119 7.15 -5.00 -7.00
CA TYR A 119 7.53 -3.95 -7.92
C TYR A 119 8.67 -4.40 -8.83
N ILE A 120 8.45 -4.34 -10.14
CA ILE A 120 9.43 -4.79 -11.14
C ILE A 120 10.37 -3.63 -11.44
N THR A 121 11.55 -3.66 -10.80
CA THR A 121 12.63 -2.69 -11.02
C THR A 121 13.50 -3.13 -12.20
N PHE A 122 13.43 -2.38 -13.31
CA PHE A 122 14.49 -2.34 -14.33
C PHE A 122 15.21 -0.99 -14.22
N GLU A 123 16.40 -0.83 -14.81
CA GLU A 123 17.26 0.36 -14.64
C GLU A 123 16.58 1.73 -14.91
N GLU A 124 15.49 1.73 -15.69
CA GLU A 124 14.75 2.93 -16.13
C GLU A 124 13.41 3.17 -15.39
N TRP A 125 12.98 2.25 -14.50
CA TRP A 125 11.70 2.34 -13.79
C TRP A 125 11.90 2.52 -12.27
N PRO A 126 11.10 3.36 -11.59
CA PRO A 126 9.98 4.14 -12.10
C PRO A 126 10.47 5.31 -12.95
N THR A 127 9.63 5.75 -13.89
CA THR A 127 9.89 6.96 -14.68
C THR A 127 8.83 7.99 -14.29
N PRO A 128 9.22 9.12 -13.65
CA PRO A 128 10.57 9.47 -13.20
C PRO A 128 11.04 8.63 -11.99
N ARG A 129 12.36 8.54 -11.79
CA ARG A 129 12.95 7.85 -10.64
C ARG A 129 12.51 8.54 -9.34
N GLY A 130 12.37 7.76 -8.28
CA GLY A 130 12.09 8.29 -6.93
C GLY A 130 10.70 7.97 -6.37
N LEU A 131 9.82 7.30 -7.13
CA LEU A 131 8.62 6.72 -6.55
C LEU A 131 9.03 5.66 -5.51
N LYS A 132 8.66 5.89 -4.26
CA LYS A 132 8.76 4.86 -3.22
C LYS A 132 7.71 3.80 -3.52
N VAL A 133 8.07 2.52 -3.39
CA VAL A 133 7.10 1.43 -3.57
C VAL A 133 6.05 1.39 -2.47
N ARG A 134 6.28 2.10 -1.37
CA ARG A 134 5.33 2.28 -0.28
C ARG A 134 5.62 3.57 0.46
N ASP A 135 4.58 4.36 0.70
CA ASP A 135 4.62 5.50 1.62
C ASP A 135 3.20 5.90 2.03
N LYS A 136 3.10 6.91 2.90
CA LYS A 136 1.85 7.63 3.15
C LYS A 136 1.56 8.68 2.07
N ALA A 137 0.29 9.00 1.90
CA ALA A 137 -0.20 10.00 0.95
C ALA A 137 -1.53 10.59 1.44
N SER A 138 -1.84 11.82 1.04
CA SER A 138 -3.18 12.40 1.22
C SER A 138 -4.12 12.02 0.07
N SER A 139 -3.57 11.82 -1.14
CA SER A 139 -4.34 11.41 -2.32
C SER A 139 -3.52 10.47 -3.20
N VAL A 140 -4.16 9.45 -3.76
CA VAL A 140 -3.53 8.54 -4.72
C VAL A 140 -4.39 8.49 -5.98
N LYS A 141 -3.87 9.04 -7.08
CA LYS A 141 -4.50 8.94 -8.39
C LYS A 141 -3.87 7.82 -9.18
N VAL A 142 -4.72 7.02 -9.81
CA VAL A 142 -4.31 5.81 -10.53
C VAL A 142 -4.92 5.86 -11.91
N LYS A 143 -4.09 5.64 -12.93
CA LYS A 143 -4.53 5.43 -14.31
C LYS A 143 -4.13 4.04 -14.77
N SER A 144 -5.10 3.29 -15.28
CA SER A 144 -4.87 1.93 -15.76
C SER A 144 -4.35 1.91 -17.18
N HIS A 145 -3.37 1.02 -17.42
CA HIS A 145 -2.98 0.50 -18.72
C HIS A 145 -3.11 -1.03 -18.78
N CYS A 146 -3.96 -1.59 -17.92
CA CYS A 146 -4.20 -3.02 -17.82
C CYS A 146 -5.28 -3.47 -18.81
N THR A 147 -5.27 -4.75 -19.19
CA THR A 147 -6.27 -5.27 -20.16
C THR A 147 -7.50 -5.82 -19.47
N ASP A 148 -7.32 -6.54 -18.37
CA ASP A 148 -8.39 -7.21 -17.62
C ASP A 148 -8.16 -7.02 -16.11
N ALA A 149 -8.23 -5.76 -15.69
CA ALA A 149 -7.98 -5.36 -14.31
C ALA A 149 -9.25 -5.05 -13.53
N GLY A 150 -9.16 -5.25 -12.23
CA GLY A 150 -10.18 -4.90 -11.26
C GLY A 150 -9.71 -3.84 -10.28
N LEU A 151 -10.63 -3.00 -9.85
CA LEU A 151 -10.56 -2.21 -8.62
C LEU A 151 -11.44 -2.89 -7.58
N VAL A 152 -10.85 -3.40 -6.50
CA VAL A 152 -11.51 -4.18 -5.46
C VAL A 152 -11.53 -3.39 -4.16
N ILE A 153 -12.70 -3.22 -3.57
CA ILE A 153 -12.92 -2.49 -2.32
C ILE A 153 -13.14 -3.51 -1.19
N ASP A 154 -12.34 -3.41 -0.12
CA ASP A 154 -12.40 -4.23 1.10
C ASP A 154 -12.49 -5.75 0.83
N GLY A 155 -11.85 -6.20 -0.25
CA GLY A 155 -11.85 -7.61 -0.67
C GLY A 155 -13.21 -8.16 -1.09
N SER A 156 -14.24 -7.31 -1.27
CA SER A 156 -15.62 -7.77 -1.49
C SER A 156 -16.22 -7.31 -2.81
N VAL A 157 -16.19 -6.00 -3.10
CA VAL A 157 -16.84 -5.43 -4.29
C VAL A 157 -15.77 -5.09 -5.32
N SER A 158 -15.97 -5.52 -6.56
CA SER A 158 -15.03 -5.28 -7.66
C SER A 158 -15.65 -4.50 -8.81
N PHE A 159 -14.89 -3.57 -9.39
CA PHE A 159 -15.23 -2.81 -10.58
C PHE A 159 -14.19 -3.04 -11.68
N PRO A 160 -14.59 -3.11 -12.97
CA PRO A 160 -13.63 -3.12 -14.07
C PRO A 160 -12.75 -1.86 -14.05
N PHE A 161 -11.44 -2.04 -14.22
CA PHE A 161 -10.45 -0.96 -14.18
C PHE A 161 -9.40 -1.14 -15.30
N ASN A 162 -9.90 -1.25 -16.54
CA ASN A 162 -9.09 -1.52 -17.75
C ASN A 162 -8.46 -0.25 -18.33
N ASP A 163 -7.66 -0.40 -19.39
CA ASP A 163 -6.90 0.68 -20.03
C ASP A 163 -7.75 1.95 -20.25
N GLY A 164 -7.19 3.07 -19.81
CA GLY A 164 -7.82 4.38 -19.89
C GLY A 164 -8.70 4.76 -18.69
N THR A 165 -9.03 3.84 -17.78
CA THR A 165 -9.74 4.21 -16.54
C THR A 165 -8.84 4.97 -15.57
N GLU A 166 -9.44 5.92 -14.86
CA GLU A 166 -8.78 6.70 -13.83
C GLU A 166 -9.59 6.63 -12.52
N ALA A 167 -8.89 6.50 -11.40
CA ALA A 167 -9.46 6.56 -10.05
C ALA A 167 -8.67 7.56 -9.21
N ILE A 168 -9.37 8.23 -8.31
CA ILE A 168 -8.81 9.09 -7.28
C ILE A 168 -9.23 8.49 -5.94
N LEU A 169 -8.26 8.22 -5.07
CA LEU A 169 -8.47 7.65 -3.75
C LEU A 169 -8.06 8.71 -2.71
N GLU A 170 -9.04 9.17 -1.93
CA GLU A 170 -8.93 10.27 -0.97
C GLU A 170 -9.75 9.93 0.29
N ILE A 171 -9.43 10.59 1.40
CA ILE A 171 -10.20 10.50 2.64
C ILE A 171 -10.98 11.79 2.81
N HIS A 172 -12.28 11.65 3.10
CA HIS A 172 -13.19 12.76 3.33
C HIS A 172 -13.83 12.64 4.72
N PRO A 173 -13.83 13.70 5.56
CA PRO A 173 -14.43 13.65 6.90
C PRO A 173 -15.91 13.22 6.90
N GLU A 174 -16.67 13.61 5.88
CA GLU A 174 -18.08 13.25 5.68
C GLU A 174 -18.34 11.75 5.49
N ASP A 175 -17.32 10.99 5.08
CA ASP A 175 -17.38 9.55 4.84
C ASP A 175 -16.95 8.72 6.06
N SER A 176 -16.68 9.38 7.20
CA SER A 176 -16.18 8.72 8.41
C SER A 176 -17.21 7.76 9.01
N LEU A 177 -16.76 6.54 9.32
CA LEU A 177 -17.60 5.55 10.01
C LEU A 177 -17.70 5.88 11.51
N MET A 178 -18.92 5.91 12.04
CA MET A 178 -19.15 6.05 13.48
C MET A 178 -18.75 4.77 14.21
N THR A 179 -17.75 4.86 15.08
CA THR A 179 -17.26 3.73 15.88
C THR A 179 -17.62 3.94 17.35
N VAL A 180 -18.26 2.95 17.97
CA VAL A 180 -18.52 2.94 19.42
C VAL A 180 -17.40 2.17 20.11
N GLN A 181 -16.61 2.86 20.93
CA GLN A 181 -15.63 2.22 21.81
C GLN A 181 -16.31 1.83 23.12
N MET A 182 -16.28 0.55 23.46
CA MET A 182 -16.75 0.04 24.74
C MET A 182 -15.55 -0.23 25.65
N ASP A 183 -15.59 0.27 26.88
CA ASP A 183 -14.59 -0.10 27.87
C ASP A 183 -14.73 -1.59 28.21
N GLU A 184 -13.68 -2.38 27.98
CA GLU A 184 -13.60 -3.78 28.42
C GLU A 184 -13.65 -3.92 29.96
N LYS A 185 -13.49 -2.80 30.67
CA LYS A 185 -13.69 -2.72 32.11
C LYS A 185 -15.14 -2.34 32.42
N ARG A 186 -16.02 -3.33 32.44
CA ARG A 186 -17.21 -3.31 33.30
C ARG A 186 -17.14 -4.49 34.28
N PRO A 187 -17.65 -4.32 35.51
CA PRO A 187 -17.50 -5.26 36.62
C PRO A 187 -17.98 -6.69 36.30
#